data_AF-A0A959U6Q2-F1
#
_entry.id   AF-A0A959U6Q2-F1
#
_cell.length_a   1.000
_cell.length_b   1.000
_cell.length_c   1.000
_cell.angle_alpha   90.00
_cell.angle_beta   90.00
_cell.angle_gamma   90.00
#
_symmetry.space_group_name_H-M   'P 1'
#
loop_
_entity.id
_entity.type
_entity.pdbx_description
1 polymer ?
#
loop_
_entity_poly.entity_id
_entity_poly.type
_entity_poly.pdbx_seq_one_letter_code
_entity_poly.pdbx_strand_id
1 'polypeptide(L)'
;HLPPGMAKQVLQSASEQKQPLLIYEVAENKIPLIAWWLFLPISLALLIIMSLFMTPFCRPLTWQQLVFTYLIPVIPVMYAWDGQASLVRTYTLDDIRELIGEPSQDYVWEIAPAMNAKGRRTGYYIFGCPVV
;
A
#
# COMPACT_ATOMS: atom_id res chain seq x y z
N HIS A 1 -4.16 5.76 -2.76
CA HIS A 1 -4.47 5.98 -1.34
C HIS A 1 -5.07 7.35 -1.13
N LEU A 2 -6.17 7.43 -0.38
CA LEU A 2 -6.75 8.71 0.05
C LEU A 2 -5.88 9.32 1.17
N PRO A 3 -5.70 10.65 1.21
CA PRO A 3 -5.12 11.33 2.36
C PRO A 3 -5.91 11.02 3.64
N PRO A 4 -5.28 10.99 4.83
CA PRO A 4 -5.95 10.53 6.05
C PRO A 4 -7.23 11.32 6.37
N GLY A 5 -7.20 12.65 6.18
CA GLY A 5 -8.36 13.51 6.40
C GLY A 5 -9.54 13.20 5.46
N MET A 6 -9.26 12.90 4.20
CA MET A 6 -10.28 12.53 3.22
C MET A 6 -10.80 11.11 3.47
N ALA A 7 -9.92 10.18 3.83
CA ALA A 7 -10.31 8.82 4.22
C ALA A 7 -11.28 8.84 5.40
N LYS A 8 -10.97 9.64 6.44
CA LYS A 8 -11.83 9.84 7.60
C LYS A 8 -13.20 10.40 7.20
N GLN A 9 -13.25 11.40 6.34
CA GLN A 9 -14.50 11.99 5.86
C GLN A 9 -15.36 10.98 5.10
N VAL A 10 -14.76 10.14 4.25
CA VAL A 10 -15.49 9.08 3.53
C VAL A 10 -16.09 8.06 4.49
N LEU A 11 -15.31 7.60 5.48
CA LEU A 11 -15.76 6.65 6.50
C LEU A 11 -16.89 7.24 7.35
N GLN A 12 -16.75 8.49 7.79
CA GLN A 12 -17.76 9.20 8.56
C GLN A 12 -19.05 9.39 7.77
N SER A 13 -18.94 9.84 6.51
CA SER A 13 -20.10 10.03 5.64
C SER A 13 -20.86 8.73 5.40
N ALA A 14 -20.17 7.59 5.25
CA ALA A 14 -20.84 6.29 5.08
C ALA A 14 -21.62 5.90 6.34
N SER A 15 -21.03 6.11 7.52
CA SER A 15 -21.68 5.86 8.82
C SER A 15 -22.89 6.76 9.04
N GLU A 16 -22.74 8.07 8.84
CA GLU A 16 -23.81 9.07 9.04
C GLU A 16 -24.99 8.85 8.10
N GLN A 17 -24.72 8.50 6.84
CA GLN A 17 -25.75 8.24 5.83
C GLN A 17 -26.28 6.81 5.87
N LYS A 18 -25.80 5.98 6.80
CA LYS A 18 -26.17 4.56 6.93
C LYS A 18 -26.00 3.79 5.60
N GLN A 19 -24.97 4.14 4.83
CA GLN A 19 -24.69 3.52 3.53
C GLN A 19 -23.67 2.38 3.70
N PRO A 20 -23.93 1.19 3.13
CA PRO A 20 -22.96 0.11 3.16
C PRO A 20 -21.69 0.49 2.37
N LEU A 21 -20.52 0.23 2.95
CA LEU A 21 -19.22 0.54 2.36
C LEU A 21 -18.30 -0.68 2.44
N LEU A 22 -17.71 -1.07 1.30
CA LEU A 22 -16.67 -2.10 1.25
C LEU A 22 -15.39 -1.51 0.67
N ILE A 23 -14.29 -1.62 1.41
CA ILE A 23 -12.95 -1.23 0.97
C ILE A 23 -12.09 -2.49 0.99
N TYR A 24 -11.38 -2.75 -0.10
CA TYR A 24 -10.44 -3.87 -0.19
C TYR A 24 -9.02 -3.35 -0.43
N GLU A 25 -8.07 -3.87 0.34
CA GLU A 25 -6.66 -3.52 0.23
C GLU A 25 -5.81 -4.78 0.09
N VAL A 26 -4.92 -4.81 -0.90
CA VAL A 26 -4.12 -5.99 -1.26
C VAL A 26 -2.91 -6.14 -0.32
N ALA A 27 -2.38 -5.03 0.18
CA ALA A 27 -1.17 -5.02 0.99
C ALA A 27 -1.45 -4.50 2.40
N GLU A 28 -1.07 -5.28 3.41
CA GLU A 28 -1.01 -4.81 4.80
C GLU A 28 0.41 -4.39 5.11
N ASN A 29 0.61 -3.17 5.58
CA ASN A 29 1.90 -2.73 6.06
C ASN A 29 2.15 -3.29 7.45
N LYS A 30 2.91 -4.39 7.53
CA LYS A 30 3.32 -5.02 8.79
C LYS A 30 4.76 -4.72 9.17
N ILE A 31 5.51 -4.01 8.33
CA ILE A 31 6.94 -3.84 8.53
C ILE A 31 7.11 -2.71 9.54
N PRO A 32 7.68 -2.98 10.73
CA PRO A 32 7.96 -1.91 11.68
C PRO A 32 8.90 -0.88 11.03
N LEU A 33 8.66 0.42 11.25
CA LEU A 33 9.49 1.49 10.68
C LEU A 33 10.99 1.28 10.96
N ILE A 34 11.32 0.77 12.15
CA ILE A 34 12.72 0.45 12.54
C ILE A 34 13.32 -0.65 11.64
N ALA A 35 12.57 -1.71 11.37
CA ALA A 35 13.02 -2.76 10.47
C ALA A 35 13.15 -2.22 9.04
N TRP A 36 12.22 -1.37 8.60
CA TRP A 36 12.31 -0.70 7.30
C TRP A 36 13.60 0.13 7.17
N TRP A 37 13.94 0.95 8.17
CA TRP A 37 15.18 1.73 8.20
C TRP A 37 16.43 0.84 8.19
N LEU A 38 16.44 -0.24 8.96
CA LEU A 38 17.57 -1.18 9.03
C LEU A 38 17.85 -1.87 7.70
N PHE A 39 16.79 -2.29 6.99
CA PHE A 39 16.90 -2.99 5.70
C PHE A 39 16.88 -2.05 4.49
N LEU A 40 16.70 -0.74 4.68
CA LEU A 40 16.69 0.26 3.61
C LEU A 40 17.92 0.20 2.69
N PRO A 41 19.17 0.20 3.18
CA PRO A 41 20.35 0.17 2.29
C PRO A 41 20.41 -1.12 1.48
N ILE A 42 20.03 -2.26 2.07
CA ILE A 42 20.05 -3.57 1.41
C ILE A 42 18.95 -3.64 0.34
N SER A 43 17.73 -3.22 0.67
CA SER A 43 16.59 -3.21 -0.26
C SER A 43 16.81 -2.26 -1.43
N LEU A 44 17.35 -1.06 -1.20
CA LEU A 44 17.72 -0.13 -2.27
C LEU A 44 18.78 -0.73 -3.21
N ALA A 45 19.86 -1.31 -2.66
CA ALA A 45 20.88 -1.95 -3.46
C ALA A 45 20.31 -3.11 -4.29
N LEU A 46 19.45 -3.94 -3.70
CA LEU A 46 18.81 -5.06 -4.38
C LEU A 46 17.90 -4.60 -5.52
N LEU A 47 17.09 -3.55 -5.31
CA LEU A 47 16.21 -2.97 -6.33
C LEU A 47 17.00 -2.34 -7.48
N ILE A 48 18.11 -1.66 -7.18
CA ILE A 48 19.01 -1.11 -8.21
C ILE A 48 19.59 -2.25 -9.06
N ILE A 49 20.13 -3.29 -8.41
CA ILE A 49 20.68 -4.46 -9.11
C ILE A 49 19.60 -5.13 -9.97
N MET A 50 18.41 -5.36 -9.41
CA MET A 50 17.25 -5.89 -10.13
C MET A 50 16.93 -5.06 -11.37
N SER A 51 16.90 -3.73 -11.22
CA SER A 51 16.61 -2.79 -12.32
C SER A 51 17.63 -2.91 -13.45
N LEU A 52 18.93 -3.00 -13.14
CA LEU A 52 19.99 -3.18 -14.13
C LEU A 52 19.82 -4.48 -14.94
N PHE A 53 19.38 -5.56 -14.28
CA PHE A 53 19.13 -6.85 -14.93
C PHE A 53 17.79 -6.92 -15.67
N MET A 54 16.75 -6.24 -15.20
CA MET A 54 15.41 -6.29 -15.77
C MET A 54 15.20 -5.33 -16.95
N THR A 55 15.87 -4.17 -16.94
CA THR A 55 15.80 -3.17 -18.01
C THR A 55 15.93 -3.73 -19.44
N PRO A 56 16.86 -4.66 -19.78
CA PRO A 56 16.99 -5.18 -21.14
C PRO A 56 15.81 -6.08 -21.57
N PHE A 57 14.98 -6.54 -20.64
CA PHE A 57 13.75 -7.29 -20.92
C PHE A 57 12.52 -6.38 -21.05
N CYS A 58 12.61 -5.13 -20.61
CA CYS A 58 11.55 -4.13 -20.78
C CYS A 58 11.59 -3.55 -22.19
N ARG A 59 10.56 -3.83 -23.01
CA ARG A 59 10.42 -3.26 -24.35
C ARG A 59 9.33 -2.19 -24.38
N PRO A 60 9.48 -1.11 -25.19
CA PRO A 60 10.62 -0.80 -26.06
C PRO A 60 11.81 -0.20 -25.28
N LEU A 61 13.04 -0.63 -25.62
CA LEU A 61 14.27 -0.04 -25.08
C LEU A 61 14.66 1.20 -25.88
N THR A 62 14.62 2.35 -25.21
CA THR A 62 15.10 3.62 -25.76
C THR A 62 16.58 3.83 -25.42
N TRP A 63 17.30 4.56 -26.26
CA TRP A 63 18.72 4.89 -25.99
C TRP A 63 18.87 5.69 -24.69
N GLN A 64 17.89 6.54 -24.35
CA GLN A 64 17.86 7.30 -23.10
C GLN A 64 17.82 6.37 -21.89
N GLN A 65 16.99 5.32 -21.93
CA GLN A 65 16.95 4.31 -20.87
C GLN A 65 18.30 3.61 -20.72
N LEU A 66 18.98 3.25 -21.82
CA LEU A 66 20.30 2.63 -21.71
C LEU A 66 21.33 3.56 -21.03
N VAL A 67 21.35 4.83 -21.40
CA VAL A 67 22.25 5.83 -20.80
C VAL A 67 21.91 6.05 -19.32
N PHE A 68 20.63 6.27 -18.98
CA PHE A 68 20.18 6.58 -17.62
C PHE A 68 19.99 5.34 -16.72
N THR A 69 20.19 4.14 -17.25
CA THR A 69 20.26 2.91 -16.48
C THR A 69 21.70 2.47 -16.24
N TYR A 70 22.56 2.49 -17.26
CA TYR A 70 23.91 1.91 -17.16
C TYR A 70 25.04 2.94 -16.97
N LEU A 71 24.97 4.10 -17.62
CA LEU A 71 26.04 5.10 -17.56
C LEU A 71 25.85 6.05 -16.37
N ILE A 72 24.63 6.55 -16.21
CA ILE A 72 24.24 7.41 -15.09
C ILE A 72 22.98 6.78 -14.50
N PRO A 73 23.05 5.97 -13.45
CA PRO A 73 21.95 5.11 -12.98
C PRO A 73 20.83 5.91 -12.26
N VAL A 74 20.29 6.94 -12.91
CA VAL A 74 19.18 7.76 -12.41
C VAL A 74 17.92 6.90 -12.34
N ILE A 75 17.63 6.11 -13.39
CA ILE A 75 16.43 5.28 -13.44
C ILE A 75 16.43 4.22 -12.33
N PRO A 76 17.50 3.41 -12.13
CA PRO A 76 17.57 2.47 -11.03
C PRO A 76 17.39 3.10 -9.65
N VAL A 77 17.99 4.27 -9.41
CA VAL A 77 17.88 4.97 -8.11
C VAL A 77 16.46 5.48 -7.88
N MET A 78 15.86 6.12 -8.88
CA MET A 78 14.47 6.60 -8.78
C MET A 78 13.49 5.44 -8.60
N TYR A 79 13.69 4.34 -9.33
CA TYR A 79 12.89 3.11 -9.22
C TYR A 79 12.98 2.50 -7.81
N ALA A 80 14.20 2.34 -7.30
CA ALA A 80 14.41 1.80 -5.97
C ALA A 80 13.78 2.69 -4.89
N TRP A 81 13.91 4.02 -5.02
CA TRP A 81 13.30 4.96 -4.10
C TRP A 81 11.77 4.93 -4.16
N ASP A 82 11.18 4.90 -5.35
CA ASP A 82 9.72 4.86 -5.51
C ASP A 82 9.13 3.60 -4.87
N GLY A 83 9.77 2.44 -5.09
CA GLY A 83 9.41 1.18 -4.43
C GLY A 83 9.45 1.28 -2.90
N GLN A 84 10.53 1.82 -2.33
CA GLN A 84 10.66 1.97 -0.89
C GLN A 84 9.71 3.02 -0.30
N ALA A 85 9.47 4.12 -1.00
CA ALA A 85 8.57 5.19 -0.57
C ALA A 85 7.10 4.74 -0.58
N SER A 86 6.74 3.80 -1.46
CA SER A 86 5.39 3.22 -1.48
C SER A 86 5.07 2.45 -0.19
N LEU A 87 6.03 1.69 0.34
CA LEU A 87 5.88 0.91 1.59
C LEU A 87 5.55 1.79 2.79
N VAL A 88 6.18 2.96 2.90
CA VAL A 88 5.98 3.87 4.03
C VAL A 88 4.63 4.59 3.96
N ARG A 89 4.04 4.72 2.76
CA ARG A 89 2.75 5.40 2.56
C ARG A 89 1.53 4.50 2.80
N THR A 90 1.73 3.19 2.89
CA THR A 90 0.63 2.24 3.13
C THR A 90 0.24 2.26 4.60
N TYR A 91 -1.03 2.56 4.87
CA TYR A 91 -1.59 2.53 6.22
C TYR A 91 -1.43 1.15 6.85
N THR A 92 -1.10 1.15 8.14
CA THR A 92 -1.21 -0.04 8.97
C THR A 92 -2.68 -0.29 9.31
N LEU A 93 -2.98 -1.52 9.75
CA LEU A 93 -4.34 -1.86 10.16
C LEU A 93 -4.77 -1.08 11.41
N ASP A 94 -3.81 -0.71 12.26
CA ASP A 94 -4.06 0.11 13.44
C ASP A 94 -4.37 1.58 13.07
N ASP A 95 -3.68 2.14 12.07
CA ASP A 95 -4.02 3.48 11.54
C ASP A 95 -5.46 3.53 11.01
N ILE A 96 -5.92 2.44 10.39
CA ILE A 96 -7.28 2.32 9.87
C ILE A 96 -8.31 2.23 11.00
N ARG A 97 -8.01 1.48 12.06
CA ARG A 97 -8.86 1.44 13.26
C ARG A 97 -8.98 2.82 13.89
N GLU A 98 -7.87 3.57 13.96
CA GLU A 98 -7.88 4.95 14.45
C GLU A 98 -8.70 5.88 13.54
N LEU A 99 -8.61 5.70 12.22
CA LEU A 99 -9.40 6.47 11.23
C LEU A 99 -10.91 6.22 11.34
N ILE A 100 -11.32 4.98 11.61
CA ILE A 100 -12.73 4.59 11.81
C ILE A 100 -13.27 5.17 13.12
N GLY A 101 -12.45 5.15 14.18
CA GLY A 101 -12.83 5.66 15.50
C GLY A 101 -13.66 4.67 16.32
N GLU A 102 -14.41 5.20 17.29
CA GLU A 102 -15.22 4.38 18.20
C GLU A 102 -16.44 3.75 17.49
N PRO A 103 -16.81 2.51 17.86
CA PRO A 103 -17.96 1.84 17.30
C PRO A 103 -19.26 2.61 17.59
N SER A 104 -20.09 2.79 16.56
CA SER A 104 -21.42 3.38 16.68
C SER A 104 -22.46 2.30 16.97
N GLN A 105 -23.52 2.62 17.71
CA GLN A 105 -24.61 1.68 17.99
C GLN A 105 -25.43 1.35 16.73
N ASP A 106 -25.44 2.26 15.76
CA ASP A 106 -26.28 2.18 14.55
C ASP A 106 -25.52 1.68 13.32
N TYR A 107 -24.20 1.49 13.41
CA TYR A 107 -23.35 1.17 12.28
C TYR A 107 -22.14 0.35 12.72
N VAL A 108 -21.94 -0.82 12.11
CA VAL A 108 -20.88 -1.77 12.46
C VAL A 108 -19.79 -1.74 11.41
N TRP A 109 -18.55 -1.73 11.88
CA TRP A 109 -17.36 -1.90 11.05
C TRP A 109 -16.73 -3.27 11.32
N GLU A 110 -16.50 -4.03 10.25
CA GLU A 110 -15.76 -5.28 10.24
C GLU A 110 -14.45 -5.10 9.48
N ILE A 111 -13.34 -5.51 10.09
CA ILE A 111 -12.02 -5.53 9.44
C ILE A 111 -11.50 -6.96 9.51
N ALA A 112 -11.35 -7.60 8.35
CA ALA A 112 -10.96 -8.99 8.28
C ALA A 112 -10.00 -9.28 7.11
N PRO A 113 -9.17 -10.34 7.22
CA PRO A 113 -8.29 -10.75 6.13
C PRO A 113 -9.12 -11.23 4.93
N ALA A 114 -8.75 -10.78 3.75
CA ALA A 114 -9.31 -11.31 2.51
C ALA A 114 -8.57 -12.59 2.14
N MET A 115 -9.35 -13.64 1.87
CA MET A 115 -8.83 -14.97 1.53
C MET A 115 -9.21 -15.28 0.08
N ASN A 116 -8.28 -15.85 -0.68
CA ASN A 116 -8.62 -16.41 -1.99
C ASN A 116 -9.36 -17.75 -1.85
N ALA A 117 -9.85 -18.28 -2.99
CA ALA A 117 -10.51 -19.59 -3.05
C ALA A 117 -9.67 -20.78 -2.53
N LYS A 118 -8.36 -20.61 -2.35
CA LYS A 118 -7.43 -21.61 -1.80
C LYS A 118 -7.07 -21.34 -0.33
N GLY A 119 -7.77 -20.43 0.35
CA GLY A 119 -7.54 -20.09 1.75
C GLY A 119 -6.26 -19.29 2.04
N ARG A 120 -5.62 -18.73 1.01
CA ARG A 120 -4.42 -17.89 1.18
C ARG A 120 -4.83 -16.43 1.34
N ARG A 121 -4.19 -15.74 2.29
CA ARG A 121 -4.40 -14.31 2.49
C ARG A 121 -3.91 -13.52 1.28
N THR A 122 -4.80 -12.72 0.70
CA THR A 122 -4.50 -11.83 -0.44
C THR A 122 -4.59 -10.36 -0.06
N GLY A 123 -4.92 -10.05 1.19
CA GLY A 123 -5.07 -8.69 1.68
C GLY A 123 -5.96 -8.65 2.91
N TYR A 124 -6.68 -7.54 3.07
CA TYR A 124 -7.74 -7.36 4.05
C TYR A 124 -8.85 -6.50 3.45
N TYR A 125 -10.03 -6.58 4.05
CA TYR A 125 -11.15 -5.72 3.70
C TYR A 125 -11.66 -5.00 4.95
N ILE A 126 -12.27 -3.85 4.71
CA ILE A 126 -13.03 -3.06 5.68
C ILE A 126 -14.45 -3.03 5.16
N PHE A 127 -15.38 -3.57 5.93
CA PHE A 127 -16.79 -3.57 5.60
C PHE A 127 -17.54 -2.77 6.65
N GLY A 128 -18.35 -1.83 6.21
CA GLY A 128 -19.24 -1.04 7.06
C GLY A 128 -20.68 -1.25 6.63
N CYS A 129 -21.57 -1.47 7.58
CA CYS A 129 -23.00 -1.56 7.32
C CYS A 129 -23.85 -1.05 8.50
N PRO A 130 -25.06 -0.53 8.23
CA PRO A 130 -25.99 -0.17 9.29
C PRO A 130 -26.50 -1.40 10.04
N VAL A 131 -26.71 -1.24 11.35
CA VAL A 131 -27.37 -2.25 12.18
C VAL A 131 -28.86 -2.21 11.86
N VAL A 132 -29.42 -3.33 11.40
CA VAL A 132 -30.85 -3.50 11.08
C VAL A 132 -31.63 -3.89 12.33
#